data_AF-A0A8S3T4M9-F1
#
_entry.id   AF-A0A8S3T4M9-F1
#
_cell.length_a   1.000
_cell.length_b   1.000
_cell.length_c   1.000
_cell.angle_alpha   90.00
_cell.angle_beta   90.00
_cell.angle_gamma   90.00
#
_symmetry.space_group_name_H-M   'P 1'
#
loop_
_entity.id
_entity.type
_entity.pdbx_description
1 polymer ?
#
loop_
_entity_poly.entity_id
_entity_poly.type
_entity_poly.pdbx_seq_one_letter_code
_entity_poly.pdbx_strand_id
1 'polypeptide(L)'
;MPARGRSRGSMFVICDVCTSTISSAEEYDRHMAGKKHNEKLQAYLEKKRVAECSIFVKGFPPRTEENELVLYFQNFGPINKIVMETLEKKKDNSPGCVTKLLDQLQWESLQHRRWKQSLVLCYKTQHQMIAIDPAKYYTTGDSRTRGNHKLRQTRVKRDVYYHSFFPRTTREWNKLPESVVESGSLEDFRARVNTIPWTQPHLK
;
A
#
# COMPACT_ATOMS: atom_id res chain seq x y z
N MET A 1 14.42 30.66 -5.75
CA MET A 1 13.29 31.14 -4.90
C MET A 1 12.02 30.45 -5.40
N PRO A 2 11.13 29.89 -4.55
CA PRO A 2 10.54 30.59 -3.41
C PRO A 2 10.65 29.86 -2.06
N ALA A 3 10.91 30.64 -1.00
CA ALA A 3 10.79 30.22 0.39
C ALA A 3 9.32 30.28 0.83
N ARG A 4 8.80 29.20 1.43
CA ARG A 4 7.47 29.21 2.07
C ARG A 4 7.66 29.48 3.56
N GLY A 5 7.21 30.64 4.01
CA GLY A 5 7.23 31.03 5.42
C GLY A 5 5.90 30.76 6.12
N ARG A 6 5.95 30.24 7.35
CA ARG A 6 4.95 30.48 8.40
C ARG A 6 5.67 30.76 9.73
N SER A 7 5.00 31.53 10.57
CA SER A 7 5.52 32.59 11.44
C SER A 7 6.03 32.22 12.84
N ARG A 8 6.98 33.07 13.29
CA ARG A 8 7.41 33.45 14.67
C ARG A 8 8.08 32.38 15.54
N GLY A 9 9.42 32.47 15.59
CA GLY A 9 10.31 31.79 16.54
C GLY A 9 11.45 31.07 15.82
N SER A 10 12.60 31.73 15.69
CA SER A 10 13.82 31.33 14.94
C SER A 10 13.66 31.06 13.43
N MET A 11 14.35 31.84 12.61
CA MET A 11 14.48 31.57 11.17
C MET A 11 15.40 30.36 10.98
N PHE A 12 14.82 29.18 10.80
CA PHE A 12 15.59 28.03 10.33
C PHE A 12 15.59 28.00 8.80
N VAL A 13 16.77 27.82 8.20
CA VAL A 13 16.96 27.58 6.77
C VAL A 13 17.23 26.09 6.57
N ILE A 14 16.55 25.48 5.60
CA ILE A 14 16.77 24.08 5.24
C ILE A 14 17.62 24.04 3.97
N CYS A 15 18.68 23.25 4.00
CA CYS A 15 19.48 22.98 2.81
C CYS A 15 18.86 21.86 1.98
N ASP A 16 18.51 22.12 0.73
CA ASP A 16 17.88 21.11 -0.15
C ASP A 16 18.80 19.94 -0.54
N VAL A 17 20.13 20.12 -0.43
CA VAL A 17 21.14 19.08 -0.75
C VAL A 17 21.40 18.16 0.44
N CYS A 18 21.38 18.72 1.66
CA CYS A 18 21.77 18.03 2.89
C CYS A 18 20.60 17.77 3.84
N THR A 19 19.41 18.29 3.54
CA THR A 19 18.19 18.30 4.36
C THR A 19 18.38 18.74 5.81
N SER A 20 19.49 19.45 6.08
CA SER A 20 19.85 19.90 7.42
C SER A 20 19.14 21.23 7.73
N THR A 21 18.51 21.29 8.90
CA THR A 21 17.91 22.51 9.46
C THR A 21 18.99 23.34 10.13
N ILE A 22 19.19 24.57 9.65
CA ILE A 22 20.25 25.48 10.10
C ILE A 22 19.61 26.69 10.74
N SER A 23 20.08 27.07 11.92
CA SER A 23 19.40 28.03 12.80
C SER A 23 19.90 29.48 12.67
N SER A 24 21.04 29.66 12.02
CA SER A 24 21.71 30.96 11.84
C SER A 24 22.25 31.12 10.41
N ALA A 25 22.30 32.36 9.93
CA ALA A 25 22.85 32.69 8.61
C ALA A 25 24.36 32.37 8.51
N GLU A 26 25.13 32.64 9.57
CA GLU A 26 26.57 32.35 9.58
C GLU A 26 26.84 30.84 9.53
N GLU A 27 25.99 30.04 10.20
CA GLU A 27 26.05 28.58 10.14
C GLU A 27 25.71 28.06 8.75
N TYR A 28 24.81 28.76 8.04
CA TYR A 28 24.44 28.45 6.67
C TYR A 28 25.60 28.71 5.72
N ASP A 29 26.26 29.87 5.81
CA ASP A 29 27.40 30.20 4.96
C ASP A 29 28.56 29.22 5.19
N ARG A 30 28.84 28.90 6.46
CA ARG A 30 29.84 27.87 6.81
C ARG A 30 29.45 26.47 6.32
N HIS A 31 28.16 26.13 6.33
CA HIS A 31 27.65 24.89 5.76
C HIS A 31 27.87 24.83 4.25
N MET A 32 27.51 25.90 3.52
CA MET A 32 27.63 26.00 2.06
C MET A 32 29.10 26.00 1.61
N ALA A 33 30.00 26.61 2.37
CA ALA A 33 31.45 26.57 2.13
C ALA A 33 32.11 25.25 2.57
N GLY A 34 31.39 24.39 3.30
CA GLY A 34 31.92 23.14 3.83
C GLY A 34 32.22 22.11 2.74
N LYS A 35 33.36 21.40 2.86
CA LYS A 35 33.76 20.32 1.93
C LYS A 35 32.68 19.23 1.78
N LYS A 36 32.05 18.84 2.88
CA LYS A 36 30.96 17.83 2.90
C LYS A 36 29.73 18.26 2.10
N HIS A 37 29.34 19.54 2.18
CA HIS A 37 28.22 20.05 1.39
C HIS A 37 28.60 20.06 -0.08
N ASN A 38 29.78 20.58 -0.42
CA ASN A 38 30.25 20.68 -1.80
C ASN A 38 30.36 19.31 -2.49
N GLU A 39 30.89 18.29 -1.82
CA GLU A 39 30.92 16.92 -2.35
C GLU A 39 29.51 16.38 -2.63
N LYS A 40 28.56 16.62 -1.73
CA LYS A 40 27.15 16.24 -1.93
C LYS A 40 26.50 17.03 -3.06
N LEU A 41 26.79 18.33 -3.17
CA LEU A 41 26.28 19.20 -4.24
C LEU A 41 26.80 18.73 -5.60
N GLN A 42 28.09 18.43 -5.72
CA GLN A 42 28.69 17.87 -6.93
C GLN A 42 28.04 16.54 -7.31
N ALA A 43 27.89 15.62 -6.35
CA ALA A 43 27.22 14.35 -6.59
C ALA A 43 25.75 14.51 -7.01
N TYR A 44 25.05 15.49 -6.43
CA TYR A 44 23.67 15.83 -6.81
C TYR A 44 23.59 16.36 -8.24
N LEU A 45 24.46 17.30 -8.61
CA LEU A 45 24.51 17.87 -9.95
C LEU A 45 24.88 16.82 -11.00
N GLU A 46 25.83 15.93 -10.72
CA GLU A 46 26.20 14.87 -11.65
C GLU A 46 25.06 13.86 -11.83
N LYS A 47 24.34 13.49 -10.76
CA LYS A 47 23.13 12.66 -10.87
C LYS A 47 22.06 13.33 -11.72
N LYS A 48 21.85 14.64 -11.53
CA LYS A 48 20.89 15.41 -12.32
C LYS A 48 21.29 15.45 -13.80
N ARG A 49 22.56 15.71 -14.10
CA ARG A 49 23.11 15.70 -15.47
C ARG A 49 22.94 14.34 -16.13
N VAL A 50 23.30 13.26 -15.43
CA VAL A 50 23.12 11.89 -15.92
C VAL A 50 21.65 11.61 -16.19
N ALA A 51 20.73 12.00 -15.29
CA ALA A 51 19.30 11.80 -15.49
C ALA A 51 18.75 12.57 -16.70
N GLU A 52 19.22 13.80 -16.93
CA GLU A 52 18.82 14.64 -18.08
C GLU A 52 19.36 14.10 -19.42
N CYS A 53 20.51 13.41 -19.41
CA CYS A 53 21.13 12.85 -20.61
C CYS A 53 20.96 11.33 -20.76
N SER A 54 20.21 10.68 -19.86
CA SER A 54 19.95 9.23 -19.93
C SER A 54 18.56 8.97 -20.52
N ILE A 55 18.48 8.00 -21.42
CA ILE A 55 17.21 7.51 -21.97
C ILE A 55 16.99 6.06 -21.58
N PHE A 56 15.74 5.70 -21.34
CA PHE A 56 15.33 4.34 -21.05
C PHE A 56 14.55 3.77 -22.24
N VAL A 57 15.04 2.66 -22.80
CA VAL A 57 14.47 2.03 -24.00
C VAL A 57 14.00 0.61 -23.66
N LYS A 58 12.79 0.25 -24.08
CA LYS A 58 12.14 -1.06 -23.86
C LYS A 58 11.79 -1.71 -25.20
N GLY A 59 11.58 -3.02 -25.18
CA GLY A 59 11.05 -3.77 -26.33
C GLY A 59 12.07 -4.56 -27.14
N PHE A 60 13.30 -4.72 -26.64
CA PHE A 60 14.29 -5.59 -27.27
C PHE A 60 13.95 -7.06 -27.05
N PRO A 61 14.19 -7.93 -28.05
CA PRO A 61 14.04 -9.37 -27.87
C PRO A 61 15.01 -9.87 -26.77
N PRO A 62 14.64 -10.93 -26.03
CA PRO A 62 15.43 -11.42 -24.88
C PRO A 62 16.80 -12.00 -25.25
N ARG A 63 17.17 -12.00 -26.53
CA ARG A 63 18.44 -12.49 -27.07
C ARG A 63 19.35 -11.37 -27.59
N THR A 64 18.98 -10.12 -27.36
CA THR A 64 19.81 -8.98 -27.79
C THR A 64 20.98 -8.83 -26.83
N GLU A 65 22.19 -8.85 -27.40
CA GLU A 65 23.43 -8.67 -26.67
C GLU A 65 23.78 -7.19 -26.52
N GLU A 66 24.55 -6.82 -25.49
CA GLU A 66 24.94 -5.43 -25.26
C GLU A 66 25.69 -4.82 -26.45
N ASN A 67 26.55 -5.60 -27.11
CA ASN A 67 27.31 -5.16 -28.28
C ASN A 67 26.41 -4.77 -29.46
N GLU A 68 25.29 -5.49 -29.64
CA GLU A 68 24.31 -5.19 -30.69
C GLU A 68 23.63 -3.83 -30.41
N LEU A 69 23.34 -3.54 -29.14
CA LEU A 69 22.80 -2.25 -28.72
C LEU A 69 23.81 -1.12 -28.89
N VAL A 70 25.08 -1.32 -28.50
CA VAL A 70 26.13 -0.32 -28.69
C VAL A 70 26.25 0.06 -30.17
N LEU A 71 26.35 -0.95 -31.05
CA LEU A 71 26.46 -0.72 -32.50
C LEU A 71 25.25 0.03 -33.06
N TYR A 72 24.04 -0.36 -32.66
CA TYR A 72 22.81 0.31 -33.11
C TYR A 72 22.72 1.76 -32.63
N PHE A 73 22.96 2.00 -31.34
CA PHE A 73 22.80 3.33 -30.74
C PHE A 73 23.94 4.29 -31.09
N GLN A 74 25.12 3.78 -31.47
CA GLN A 74 26.24 4.60 -31.91
C GLN A 74 25.91 5.40 -33.19
N ASN A 75 24.99 4.90 -34.01
CA ASN A 75 24.47 5.61 -35.19
C ASN A 75 23.66 6.87 -34.82
N PHE A 76 23.06 6.91 -33.63
CA PHE A 76 22.26 8.05 -33.17
C PHE A 76 23.09 9.08 -32.38
N GLY A 77 24.31 8.71 -31.96
CA GLY A 77 25.22 9.61 -31.27
C GLY A 77 26.22 8.90 -30.36
N PRO A 78 27.14 9.66 -29.74
CA PRO A 78 28.11 9.11 -28.81
C PRO A 78 27.42 8.60 -27.53
N ILE A 79 27.65 7.33 -27.21
CA ILE A 79 27.11 6.67 -26.02
C ILE A 79 28.17 6.71 -24.92
N ASN A 80 27.81 7.18 -23.73
CA ASN A 80 28.72 7.20 -22.58
C ASN A 80 28.68 5.89 -21.78
N LYS A 81 27.49 5.31 -21.59
CA LYS A 81 27.29 4.07 -20.81
C LYS A 81 25.99 3.38 -21.21
N ILE A 82 26.03 2.08 -21.44
CA ILE A 82 24.84 1.21 -21.51
C ILE A 82 24.78 0.42 -20.22
N VAL A 83 23.57 0.27 -19.68
CA VAL A 83 23.29 -0.62 -18.55
C VAL A 83 22.07 -1.44 -18.93
N MET A 84 22.27 -2.73 -19.18
CA MET A 84 21.15 -3.66 -19.34
C MET A 84 20.70 -4.10 -17.96
N GLU A 85 19.50 -3.69 -17.56
CA GLU A 85 18.85 -4.26 -16.37
C GLU A 85 18.32 -5.63 -16.76
N THR A 86 19.13 -6.67 -16.53
CA THR A 86 18.60 -8.03 -16.51
C THR A 86 17.59 -8.06 -15.38
N LEU A 87 16.32 -8.16 -15.75
CA LEU A 87 15.25 -8.45 -14.81
C LEU A 87 15.44 -9.89 -14.31
N GLU A 88 16.50 -10.13 -13.54
CA GLU A 88 16.43 -11.13 -12.50
C GLU A 88 15.20 -10.73 -11.69
N LYS A 89 14.14 -11.53 -11.80
CA LYS A 89 12.90 -11.35 -11.05
C LYS A 89 13.25 -11.50 -9.58
N LYS A 90 13.79 -10.45 -8.94
CA LYS A 90 13.87 -10.33 -7.48
C LYS A 90 12.45 -10.14 -7.00
N LYS A 91 11.76 -11.26 -6.88
CA LYS A 91 10.54 -11.38 -6.12
C LYS A 91 10.97 -11.38 -4.66
N ASP A 92 11.35 -10.21 -4.15
CA ASP A 92 11.53 -10.01 -2.71
C ASP A 92 10.15 -10.03 -2.06
N ASN A 93 9.57 -11.22 -2.02
CA ASN A 93 8.40 -11.59 -1.22
C ASN A 93 8.75 -11.65 0.27
N SER A 94 9.89 -11.07 0.70
CA SER A 94 10.32 -11.02 2.08
C SER A 94 9.22 -10.35 2.92
N PRO A 95 8.43 -11.13 3.66
CA PRO A 95 7.22 -10.62 4.31
C PRO A 95 7.56 -9.65 5.46
N GLY A 96 8.83 -9.43 5.76
CA GLY A 96 9.34 -8.62 6.86
C GLY A 96 9.57 -7.14 6.59
N CYS A 97 9.66 -6.68 5.34
CA CYS A 97 9.95 -5.26 5.07
C CYS A 97 8.70 -4.40 5.29
N VAL A 98 7.58 -4.78 4.68
CA VAL A 98 6.32 -4.04 4.79
C VAL A 98 5.65 -4.25 6.14
N THR A 99 5.79 -5.43 6.76
CA THR A 99 5.19 -5.71 8.08
C THR A 99 5.83 -4.90 9.20
N LYS A 100 7.17 -4.74 9.21
CA LYS A 100 7.87 -3.87 10.18
C LYS A 100 7.44 -2.42 10.07
N LEU A 101 7.26 -1.93 8.85
CA LEU A 101 6.79 -0.57 8.61
C LEU A 101 5.32 -0.38 9.04
N LEU A 102 4.46 -1.36 8.76
CA LEU A 102 3.06 -1.34 9.20
C LEU A 102 2.94 -1.32 10.74
N ASP A 103 3.80 -2.06 11.44
CA ASP A 103 3.84 -2.10 12.90
C ASP A 103 4.29 -0.75 13.50
N GLN A 104 5.33 -0.14 12.94
CA GLN A 104 5.79 1.20 13.34
C GLN A 104 4.72 2.28 13.15
N LEU A 105 3.94 2.19 12.08
CA LEU A 105 2.88 3.15 11.75
C LEU A 105 1.54 2.83 12.44
N GLN A 106 1.45 1.72 13.18
CA GLN A 106 0.19 1.20 13.77
C GLN A 106 -0.93 1.07 12.73
N TRP A 107 -0.57 0.72 11.49
CA TRP A 107 -1.53 0.59 10.40
C TRP A 107 -2.16 -0.79 10.37
N GLU A 108 -3.45 -0.81 10.08
CA GLU A 108 -4.18 -2.06 9.95
C GLU A 108 -3.63 -2.93 8.82
N SER A 109 -3.40 -4.20 9.12
CA SER A 109 -2.97 -5.17 8.13
C SER A 109 -3.94 -5.22 6.95
N LEU A 110 -3.44 -5.58 5.77
CA LEU A 110 -4.30 -5.76 4.59
C LEU A 110 -5.41 -6.79 4.85
N GLN A 111 -5.13 -7.83 5.64
CA GLN A 111 -6.10 -8.84 6.01
C GLN A 111 -7.21 -8.26 6.90
N HIS A 112 -6.85 -7.44 7.89
CA HIS A 112 -7.80 -6.76 8.76
C HIS A 112 -8.71 -5.82 7.94
N ARG A 113 -8.12 -5.00 7.05
CA ARG A 113 -8.88 -4.12 6.15
C ARG A 113 -9.82 -4.89 5.22
N ARG A 114 -9.36 -6.00 4.63
CA ARG A 114 -10.18 -6.88 3.78
C ARG A 114 -11.33 -7.53 4.56
N TRP A 115 -11.09 -7.92 5.80
CA TRP A 115 -12.13 -8.46 6.69
C TRP A 115 -13.22 -7.43 6.96
N LYS A 116 -12.87 -6.20 7.34
CA LYS A 116 -13.84 -5.10 7.52
C LYS A 116 -14.66 -4.83 6.27
N GLN A 117 -13.99 -4.72 5.11
CA GLN A 117 -14.66 -4.50 3.83
C GLN A 117 -15.61 -5.64 3.46
N SER A 118 -15.26 -6.88 3.80
CA SER A 118 -16.10 -8.04 3.53
C SER A 118 -17.37 -8.03 4.38
N LEU A 119 -17.27 -7.65 5.67
CA LEU A 119 -18.43 -7.45 6.55
C LEU A 119 -19.34 -6.32 6.06
N VAL A 120 -18.74 -5.18 5.66
CA VAL A 120 -19.49 -4.05 5.09
C VAL A 120 -20.21 -4.46 3.82
N LEU A 121 -19.58 -5.25 2.95
CA LEU A 121 -20.22 -5.77 1.75
C LEU A 121 -21.38 -6.70 2.10
N CYS A 122 -21.23 -7.57 3.09
CA CYS A 122 -22.30 -8.45 3.57
C CYS A 122 -23.49 -7.65 4.10
N TYR A 123 -23.26 -6.64 4.94
CA TYR A 123 -24.31 -5.73 5.41
C TYR A 123 -25.06 -5.08 4.24
N LYS A 124 -24.32 -4.54 3.26
CA LYS A 124 -24.93 -3.93 2.07
C LYS A 124 -25.78 -4.91 1.25
N THR A 125 -25.37 -6.18 1.16
CA THR A 125 -26.17 -7.20 0.47
C THR A 125 -27.43 -7.58 1.25
N GLN A 126 -27.37 -7.67 2.58
CA GLN A 126 -28.54 -7.97 3.43
C GLN A 126 -29.60 -6.86 3.36
N HIS A 127 -29.16 -5.59 3.36
CA HIS A 127 -30.04 -4.42 3.26
C HIS A 127 -30.41 -4.02 1.82
N GLN A 128 -30.17 -4.88 0.82
CA GLN A 128 -30.46 -4.64 -0.61
C GLN A 128 -29.89 -3.32 -1.16
N MET A 129 -28.78 -2.85 -0.60
CA MET A 129 -28.09 -1.63 -1.06
C MET A 129 -27.23 -1.88 -2.31
N ILE A 130 -27.15 -3.13 -2.77
CA ILE A 130 -26.37 -3.58 -3.92
C ILE A 130 -27.25 -4.52 -4.76
N ALA A 131 -27.03 -4.52 -6.07
CA ALA A 131 -27.66 -5.43 -7.03
C ALA A 131 -27.15 -6.90 -6.91
N ILE A 132 -27.13 -7.43 -5.69
CA ILE A 132 -26.89 -8.85 -5.39
C ILE A 132 -28.10 -9.31 -4.59
N ASP A 133 -28.84 -10.27 -5.12
CA ASP A 133 -30.00 -10.84 -4.43
C ASP A 133 -29.55 -11.61 -3.17
N PRO A 134 -29.91 -11.14 -1.96
CA PRO A 134 -29.52 -11.81 -0.72
C PRO A 134 -30.13 -13.22 -0.61
N ALA A 135 -31.34 -13.46 -1.16
CA ALA A 135 -32.02 -14.76 -1.06
C ALA A 135 -31.30 -15.88 -1.81
N LYS A 136 -30.53 -15.53 -2.86
CA LYS A 136 -29.76 -16.49 -3.66
C LYS A 136 -28.49 -16.99 -2.96
N TYR A 137 -27.88 -16.15 -2.12
CA TYR A 137 -26.54 -16.43 -1.55
C TYR A 137 -26.55 -16.61 -0.04
N TYR A 138 -27.53 -16.04 0.66
CA TYR A 138 -27.67 -16.12 2.10
C TYR A 138 -29.01 -16.75 2.45
N THR A 139 -28.99 -17.79 3.27
CA THR A 139 -30.18 -18.30 3.94
C THR A 139 -30.17 -17.75 5.35
N THR A 140 -31.17 -16.93 5.70
CA THR A 140 -31.37 -16.46 7.07
C THR A 140 -31.72 -17.65 7.98
N GLY A 141 -31.32 -17.58 9.25
CA GLY A 141 -31.75 -18.57 10.25
C GLY A 141 -33.27 -18.55 10.42
N ASP A 142 -33.85 -19.69 10.80
CA ASP A 142 -35.27 -19.75 11.17
C ASP A 142 -35.48 -18.96 12.47
N SER A 143 -36.44 -18.03 12.46
CA SER A 143 -36.93 -17.27 13.62
C SER A 143 -37.22 -18.14 14.86
N ARG A 144 -37.49 -19.44 14.66
CA ARG A 144 -37.75 -20.43 15.73
C ARG A 144 -36.49 -20.90 16.46
N THR A 145 -35.29 -20.63 15.94
CA THR A 145 -34.02 -20.99 16.55
C THR A 145 -33.32 -19.78 17.17
N ARG A 146 -32.67 -19.97 18.33
CA ARG A 146 -31.89 -18.92 19.05
C ARG A 146 -30.79 -18.34 18.15
N GLY A 147 -31.08 -17.26 17.42
CA GLY A 147 -30.11 -16.50 16.63
C GLY A 147 -30.66 -15.95 15.31
N ASN A 148 -31.65 -15.04 15.37
CA ASN A 148 -32.24 -14.40 14.19
C ASN A 148 -31.21 -13.61 13.36
N HIS A 149 -30.19 -13.04 14.01
CA HIS A 149 -29.09 -12.30 13.38
C HIS A 149 -28.03 -13.19 12.69
N LYS A 150 -28.14 -14.52 12.79
CA LYS A 150 -27.13 -15.46 12.25
C LYS A 150 -27.50 -15.94 10.86
N LEU A 151 -26.50 -15.96 9.98
CA LEU A 151 -26.60 -16.48 8.63
C LEU A 151 -26.31 -17.99 8.63
N ARG A 152 -27.09 -18.77 7.89
CA ARG A 152 -26.84 -20.22 7.80
C ARG A 152 -25.52 -20.48 7.09
N GLN A 153 -24.60 -21.15 7.78
CA GLN A 153 -23.31 -21.52 7.21
C GLN A 153 -23.48 -22.70 6.24
N THR A 154 -23.23 -22.47 4.95
CA THR A 154 -23.17 -23.54 3.94
C THR A 154 -22.00 -24.48 4.25
N ARG A 155 -22.28 -25.79 4.37
CA ARG A 155 -21.22 -26.80 4.55
C ARG A 155 -20.48 -26.99 3.23
N VAL A 156 -19.23 -26.53 3.20
CA VAL A 156 -18.37 -26.63 2.01
C VAL A 156 -17.35 -27.75 2.21
N LYS A 157 -17.23 -28.65 1.22
CA LYS A 157 -16.23 -29.74 1.21
C LYS A 157 -14.93 -29.37 0.46
N ARG A 158 -15.00 -28.44 -0.51
CA ARG A 158 -13.85 -28.02 -1.33
C ARG A 158 -13.18 -26.77 -0.75
N ASP A 159 -11.86 -26.83 -0.56
CA ASP A 159 -11.06 -25.74 0.01
C ASP A 159 -11.17 -24.42 -0.79
N VAL A 160 -11.15 -24.51 -2.12
CA VAL A 160 -11.28 -23.34 -3.01
C VAL A 160 -12.57 -22.55 -2.74
N TYR A 161 -13.70 -23.25 -2.59
CA TYR A 161 -14.97 -22.57 -2.32
C TYR A 161 -15.04 -22.12 -0.85
N TYR A 162 -14.42 -22.83 0.09
CA TYR A 162 -14.40 -22.47 1.51
C TYR A 162 -13.77 -21.09 1.76
N HIS A 163 -12.75 -20.74 0.99
CA HIS A 163 -12.08 -19.44 1.04
C HIS A 163 -12.72 -18.36 0.17
N SER A 164 -13.75 -18.69 -0.63
CA SER A 164 -14.53 -17.70 -1.38
C SER A 164 -15.29 -16.74 -0.47
N PHE A 165 -15.66 -15.59 -1.03
CA PHE A 165 -16.29 -14.48 -0.33
C PHE A 165 -17.47 -14.90 0.57
N PHE A 166 -18.46 -15.61 0.03
CA PHE A 166 -19.69 -15.95 0.77
C PHE A 166 -19.45 -16.85 1.98
N PRO A 167 -18.94 -18.09 1.85
CA PRO A 167 -18.76 -18.98 3.01
C PRO A 167 -17.71 -18.48 4.00
N ARG A 168 -16.73 -17.68 3.57
CA ARG A 168 -15.82 -16.99 4.48
C ARG A 168 -16.54 -15.91 5.27
N THR A 169 -17.25 -15.01 4.60
CA THR A 169 -17.89 -13.85 5.23
C THR A 169 -19.06 -14.27 6.13
N THR A 170 -19.82 -15.31 5.78
CA THR A 170 -20.86 -15.88 6.64
C THR A 170 -20.33 -16.35 7.99
N ARG A 171 -19.14 -16.97 8.02
CA ARG A 171 -18.50 -17.39 9.28
C ARG A 171 -18.05 -16.22 10.12
N GLU A 172 -17.46 -15.21 9.48
CA GLU A 172 -17.01 -14.00 10.17
C GLU A 172 -18.19 -13.17 10.69
N TRP A 173 -19.28 -13.09 9.92
CA TRP A 173 -20.53 -12.46 10.32
C TRP A 173 -21.16 -13.13 11.56
N ASN A 174 -21.18 -14.45 11.60
CA ASN A 174 -21.75 -15.20 12.73
C ASN A 174 -20.95 -15.06 14.04
N LYS A 175 -19.73 -14.53 14.00
CA LYS A 175 -18.94 -14.19 15.19
C LYS A 175 -19.26 -12.78 15.73
N LEU A 176 -19.99 -11.97 14.97
CA LEU A 176 -20.34 -10.62 15.38
C LEU A 176 -21.44 -10.65 16.46
N PRO A 177 -21.42 -9.72 17.43
CA PRO A 177 -22.50 -9.56 18.38
C PRO A 177 -23.74 -8.97 17.71
N GLU A 178 -24.91 -9.32 18.23
CA GLU A 178 -26.23 -8.88 17.74
C GLU A 178 -26.35 -7.36 17.68
N SER A 179 -25.77 -6.65 18.65
CA SER A 179 -25.75 -5.18 18.73
C SER A 179 -25.02 -4.48 17.57
N VAL A 180 -24.26 -5.22 16.77
CA VAL A 180 -23.57 -4.72 15.58
C VAL A 180 -24.35 -5.09 14.32
N VAL A 181 -24.98 -6.26 14.30
CA VAL A 181 -25.77 -6.72 13.15
C VAL A 181 -27.08 -5.96 13.00
N GLU A 182 -27.71 -5.58 14.11
CA GLU A 182 -28.99 -4.84 14.13
C GLU A 182 -28.84 -3.32 13.93
N SER A 183 -27.63 -2.81 13.66
CA SER A 183 -27.46 -1.39 13.40
C SER A 183 -28.27 -0.98 12.16
N GLY A 184 -29.13 0.03 12.26
CA GLY A 184 -29.99 0.47 11.16
C GLY A 184 -29.32 1.35 10.10
N SER A 185 -28.05 1.71 10.28
CA SER A 185 -27.30 2.57 9.35
C SER A 185 -25.94 1.95 9.01
N LEU A 186 -25.53 2.10 7.75
CA LEU A 186 -24.22 1.69 7.25
C LEU A 186 -23.06 2.38 8.00
N GLU A 187 -23.27 3.64 8.41
CA GLU A 187 -22.25 4.41 9.11
C GLU A 187 -22.05 3.91 10.54
N ASP A 188 -23.16 3.61 11.24
CA ASP A 188 -23.14 3.04 12.58
C ASP A 188 -22.52 1.63 12.56
N PHE A 189 -22.87 0.81 11.55
CA PHE A 189 -22.24 -0.49 11.33
C PHE A 189 -20.71 -0.38 11.17
N ARG A 190 -20.25 0.53 10.31
CA ARG A 190 -18.81 0.75 10.06
C ARG A 190 -18.08 1.20 11.33
N ALA A 191 -18.68 2.12 12.08
CA ALA A 191 -18.11 2.60 13.33
C ALA A 191 -17.97 1.45 14.33
N ARG A 192 -19.01 0.63 14.51
CA ARG A 192 -18.98 -0.53 15.40
C ARG A 192 -17.98 -1.60 14.97
N VAL A 193 -17.91 -1.93 13.68
CA VAL A 193 -16.94 -2.91 13.15
C VAL A 193 -15.49 -2.47 13.38
N ASN A 194 -15.20 -1.15 13.40
CA ASN A 194 -13.88 -0.65 13.75
C ASN A 194 -13.49 -0.87 15.21
N THR A 195 -14.47 -0.97 16.12
CA THR A 195 -14.21 -1.21 17.55
C THR A 195 -13.98 -2.68 17.90
N ILE A 196 -14.32 -3.60 16.99
CA ILE A 196 -14.22 -5.04 17.26
C ILE A 196 -12.75 -5.47 17.14
N PRO A 197 -12.19 -6.14 18.16
CA PRO A 197 -10.84 -6.67 18.08
C PRO A 197 -10.79 -7.79 17.04
N TRP A 198 -10.06 -7.56 15.95
CA TRP A 198 -9.89 -8.57 14.91
C TRP A 198 -8.86 -9.62 15.34
N THR A 199 -9.33 -10.85 15.56
CA THR A 199 -8.45 -12.00 15.75
C THR A 199 -8.05 -12.56 14.40
N GLN A 200 -6.74 -12.60 14.12
CA GLN A 200 -6.20 -13.29 12.95
C GLN A 200 -6.64 -14.75 12.98
N PRO A 201 -7.37 -15.26 11.98
CA PRO A 201 -7.55 -16.69 11.84
C PRO A 201 -6.17 -17.27 11.53
N HIS A 202 -5.56 -17.92 12.52
CA HIS A 202 -4.31 -18.63 12.36
C HIS A 202 -4.51 -19.62 11.21
N LEU A 203 -3.73 -19.46 10.14
CA LEU A 203 -3.59 -20.51 9.14
C LEU A 203 -2.99 -21.72 9.87
N LYS A 204 -3.82 -22.71 10.19
CA LYS A 204 -3.35 -24.07 10.43
C LYS A 204 -3.03 -24.70 9.08
#